data_AF-J8DDU5-F1
#
_entry.id   AF-J8DDU5-F1
#
_cell.length_a   1.000
_cell.length_b   1.000
_cell.length_c   1.000
_cell.angle_alpha   90.00
_cell.angle_beta   90.00
_cell.angle_gamma   90.00
#
_symmetry.space_group_name_H-M   'P 1'
#
loop_
_entity.id
_entity.type
_entity.pdbx_description
1 polymer ?
#
loop_
_entity_poly.entity_id
_entity_poly.type
_entity_poly.pdbx_seq_one_letter_code
_entity_poly.pdbx_strand_id
1 'polypeptide(L)'
;MTIGEIIDSLNRRESIAIIAKRLEMSPYTLSKKLRVIGYEYDGEQKKRIFIGDGEEPRHLQIQEATALQYAKTDYQLLIYEQLQSIYELLRKREEISVQIISKSTEKKKRTFSINIEVLARLDVISESKGIQKSKIVEEALHEFLQRYDVNHETYPEK
;
A
#
# COMPACT_ATOMS: atom_id res chain seq x y z
N MET A 1 -15.91 -33.50 -15.51
CA MET A 1 -16.66 -32.58 -16.38
C MET A 1 -15.93 -31.25 -16.38
N THR A 2 -15.58 -30.74 -17.55
CA THR A 2 -14.91 -29.44 -17.70
C THR A 2 -15.91 -28.30 -17.54
N ILE A 3 -15.41 -27.09 -17.32
CA ILE A 3 -16.25 -25.89 -17.23
C ILE A 3 -16.99 -25.65 -18.54
N GLY A 4 -16.35 -25.85 -19.69
CA GLY A 4 -16.99 -25.72 -21.00
C GLY A 4 -18.21 -26.62 -21.14
N GLU A 5 -18.08 -27.89 -20.76
CA GLU A 5 -19.20 -28.85 -20.75
C GLU A 5 -20.33 -28.43 -19.81
N ILE A 6 -20.00 -27.93 -18.61
CA ILE A 6 -20.98 -27.43 -17.64
C ILE A 6 -21.77 -26.26 -18.22
N ILE A 7 -21.08 -25.27 -18.80
CA ILE A 7 -21.70 -24.08 -19.36
C ILE A 7 -22.54 -24.42 -20.59
N ASP A 8 -22.06 -25.30 -21.46
CA ASP A 8 -22.80 -25.75 -22.64
C ASP A 8 -24.07 -26.49 -22.25
N SER A 9 -24.00 -27.39 -21.25
CA SER A 9 -25.18 -28.05 -20.69
C SER A 9 -26.20 -27.07 -20.12
N LEU A 10 -25.76 -26.10 -19.31
CA LEU A 10 -26.64 -25.08 -18.72
C LEU A 10 -27.30 -24.22 -19.81
N ASN A 11 -26.54 -23.82 -20.83
CA ASN A 11 -27.04 -23.01 -21.95
C ASN A 11 -27.96 -23.80 -22.89
N ARG A 12 -27.88 -25.14 -22.89
CA ARG A 12 -28.82 -26.05 -23.53
C ARG A 12 -30.07 -26.36 -22.68
N ARG A 13 -30.29 -25.61 -21.59
CA ARG A 13 -31.42 -25.73 -20.65
C ARG A 13 -31.42 -27.01 -19.81
N GLU A 14 -30.27 -27.66 -19.65
CA GLU A 14 -30.15 -28.71 -18.65
C GLU A 14 -30.27 -28.10 -17.24
N SER A 15 -31.02 -28.78 -16.37
CA SER A 15 -31.23 -28.27 -15.01
C SER A 15 -29.92 -28.25 -14.23
N ILE A 16 -29.65 -27.10 -13.59
CA ILE A 16 -28.49 -26.95 -12.70
C ILE A 16 -28.46 -28.00 -11.59
N ALA A 17 -29.61 -28.49 -11.14
CA ALA A 17 -29.70 -29.53 -10.12
C ALA A 17 -29.19 -30.89 -10.62
N ILE A 18 -29.44 -31.20 -11.90
CA ILE A 18 -28.96 -32.44 -12.52
C ILE A 18 -27.44 -32.39 -12.66
N ILE A 19 -26.91 -31.27 -13.15
CA ILE A 19 -25.48 -31.07 -13.33
C ILE A 19 -24.75 -31.07 -11.97
N ALA A 20 -25.30 -30.38 -10.97
CA ALA A 20 -24.74 -30.35 -9.62
C ALA A 20 -24.71 -31.75 -8.99
N LYS A 21 -25.75 -32.57 -9.20
CA LYS A 21 -25.79 -33.97 -8.75
C LYS A 21 -24.68 -34.81 -9.40
N ARG A 22 -24.42 -34.66 -10.71
CA ARG A 22 -23.31 -35.35 -11.40
C ARG A 22 -21.93 -34.94 -10.88
N LEU A 23 -21.82 -33.71 -10.39
CA LEU A 23 -20.59 -33.15 -9.81
C LEU A 23 -20.52 -33.30 -8.29
N GLU A 24 -21.42 -34.09 -7.69
CA GLU A 24 -21.47 -34.38 -6.25
C GLU A 24 -21.49 -33.12 -5.37
N MET A 25 -22.22 -32.08 -5.80
CA MET A 25 -22.34 -30.84 -5.04
C MET A 25 -23.76 -30.26 -5.07
N SER A 26 -24.04 -29.31 -4.18
CA SER A 26 -25.35 -28.62 -4.19
C SER A 26 -25.46 -27.66 -5.38
N PRO A 27 -26.68 -27.39 -5.90
CA PRO A 27 -26.89 -26.40 -6.97
C PRO A 27 -26.39 -25.00 -6.61
N TYR A 28 -26.51 -24.64 -5.32
CA TYR A 28 -25.99 -23.40 -4.77
C TYR A 28 -24.46 -23.36 -4.83
N THR A 29 -23.79 -24.44 -4.41
CA THR A 29 -22.33 -24.56 -4.47
C THR A 29 -21.83 -24.43 -5.90
N LEU A 30 -22.46 -25.13 -6.85
CA LEU A 30 -22.12 -25.02 -8.27
C LEU A 30 -22.26 -23.59 -8.79
N SER A 31 -23.38 -22.92 -8.48
CA SER A 31 -23.59 -21.51 -8.88
C SER A 31 -22.55 -20.58 -8.28
N LYS A 32 -22.23 -20.75 -6.99
CA LYS A 32 -21.23 -19.93 -6.30
C LYS A 32 -19.84 -20.11 -6.93
N LYS A 33 -19.43 -21.35 -7.19
CA LYS A 33 -18.15 -21.65 -7.83
C LYS A 33 -18.05 -21.05 -9.24
N LEU A 34 -19.10 -21.18 -10.05
CA LEU A 34 -19.15 -20.56 -11.38
C LEU A 34 -19.02 -19.04 -11.32
N ARG A 35 -19.67 -18.38 -10.33
CA ARG A 35 -19.53 -16.94 -10.12
C ARG A 35 -18.10 -16.54 -9.75
N VAL A 36 -17.45 -17.27 -8.85
CA VAL A 36 -16.04 -17.04 -8.47
C VAL A 36 -15.10 -17.17 -9.67
N ILE A 37 -15.40 -18.10 -10.58
CA ILE A 37 -14.62 -18.28 -11.82
C ILE A 37 -14.82 -17.11 -12.80
N GLY A 38 -15.93 -16.37 -12.71
CA GLY A 38 -16.26 -15.24 -13.59
C GLY A 38 -17.45 -15.50 -14.51
N TYR A 39 -18.31 -16.48 -14.23
CA TYR A 39 -19.54 -16.71 -15.00
C TYR A 39 -20.77 -16.13 -14.30
N GLU A 40 -21.56 -15.40 -15.07
CA GLU A 40 -22.84 -14.84 -14.64
C GLU A 40 -23.98 -15.26 -15.55
N TYR A 41 -25.21 -15.18 -15.04
CA TYR A 41 -26.41 -15.47 -15.81
C TYR A 41 -26.91 -14.18 -16.45
N ASP A 42 -26.89 -14.14 -17.77
CA ASP A 42 -27.49 -13.10 -18.58
C ASP A 42 -28.99 -13.41 -18.76
N GLY A 43 -29.83 -12.56 -18.17
CA GLY A 43 -31.29 -12.66 -18.24
C GLY A 43 -31.87 -12.32 -19.62
N GLU A 44 -31.16 -11.54 -20.44
CA GLU A 44 -31.60 -11.16 -21.79
C GLU A 44 -31.37 -12.32 -22.75
N GLN A 45 -30.15 -12.88 -22.75
CA GLN A 45 -29.80 -14.02 -23.60
C GLN A 45 -30.24 -15.37 -23.04
N LYS A 46 -30.71 -15.40 -21.78
CA LYS A 46 -31.08 -16.60 -21.02
C LYS A 46 -29.96 -17.64 -21.00
N LYS A 47 -28.73 -17.17 -20.84
CA LYS A 47 -27.50 -17.98 -20.90
C LYS A 47 -26.53 -17.55 -19.82
N ARG A 48 -25.66 -18.47 -19.41
CA ARG A 48 -24.46 -18.11 -18.66
C ARG A 48 -23.37 -17.64 -19.62
N ILE A 49 -22.82 -16.48 -19.31
CA ILE A 49 -21.73 -15.84 -20.06
C ILE A 49 -20.54 -15.64 -19.14
N PHE A 50 -19.34 -15.65 -19.72
CA PHE A 50 -18.11 -15.32 -19.01
C PHE A 50 -17.92 -13.81 -19.00
N ILE A 51 -17.76 -13.25 -17.82
CA ILE A 51 -17.52 -11.82 -17.56
C ILE A 51 -16.20 -11.57 -16.84
N GLY A 52 -15.41 -12.63 -16.59
CA GLY A 52 -14.12 -12.52 -15.91
C GLY A 52 -13.03 -11.96 -16.82
N ASP A 53 -11.95 -11.50 -16.21
CA ASP A 53 -10.77 -11.02 -16.93
C ASP A 53 -9.92 -12.19 -17.46
N GLY A 54 -9.43 -12.05 -18.70
CA GLY A 54 -8.51 -13.01 -19.32
C GLY A 54 -9.20 -14.03 -20.22
N GLU A 55 -8.49 -15.13 -20.51
CA GLU A 55 -9.06 -16.22 -21.32
C GLU A 55 -10.11 -17.02 -20.54
N GLU A 56 -11.21 -17.34 -21.21
CA GLU A 56 -12.29 -18.14 -20.64
C GLU A 56 -11.77 -19.56 -20.29
N PRO A 57 -11.83 -20.00 -19.01
CA PRO A 57 -11.20 -21.23 -18.55
C PRO A 57 -12.03 -22.48 -18.88
N ARG A 58 -12.49 -22.63 -20.12
CA ARG A 58 -13.40 -23.71 -20.54
C ARG A 58 -12.79 -25.11 -20.40
N HIS A 59 -11.47 -25.22 -20.53
CA HIS A 59 -10.75 -26.49 -20.50
C HIS A 59 -10.50 -27.02 -19.08
N LEU A 60 -10.59 -26.15 -18.06
CA LEU A 60 -10.31 -26.51 -16.68
C LEU A 60 -11.47 -27.24 -16.02
N GLN A 61 -11.16 -28.04 -15.00
CA GLN A 61 -12.19 -28.55 -14.09
C GLN A 61 -12.63 -27.44 -13.12
N ILE A 62 -13.87 -27.55 -12.63
CA ILE A 62 -14.44 -26.52 -11.75
C ILE A 62 -13.64 -26.34 -10.45
N GLN A 63 -13.08 -27.43 -9.91
CA GLN A 63 -12.25 -27.38 -8.71
C GLN A 63 -10.92 -26.64 -8.97
N GLU A 64 -10.24 -26.98 -10.07
CA GLU A 64 -8.97 -26.39 -10.49
C GLU A 64 -9.12 -24.89 -10.72
N ALA A 65 -10.13 -24.47 -11.49
CA ALA A 65 -10.38 -23.06 -11.76
C ALA A 65 -10.73 -22.27 -10.49
N THR A 66 -11.51 -22.85 -9.57
CA THR A 66 -11.76 -22.18 -8.28
C THR A 66 -10.50 -22.03 -7.44
N ALA A 67 -9.63 -23.05 -7.40
CA ALA A 67 -8.39 -22.99 -6.63
C ALA A 67 -7.44 -21.91 -7.17
N LEU A 68 -7.33 -21.77 -8.50
CA LEU A 68 -6.55 -20.70 -9.13
C LEU A 68 -7.08 -19.31 -8.79
N GLN A 69 -8.40 -19.13 -8.73
CA GLN A 69 -8.98 -17.85 -8.33
C GLN A 69 -8.75 -17.54 -6.85
N TYR A 70 -8.84 -18.54 -5.96
CA TYR A 70 -8.49 -18.38 -4.54
C TYR A 70 -7.02 -18.05 -4.33
N ALA A 71 -6.11 -18.67 -5.09
CA ALA A 71 -4.69 -18.35 -5.06
C ALA A 71 -4.39 -16.91 -5.56
N LYS A 72 -5.12 -16.44 -6.58
CA LYS A 72 -5.06 -15.05 -7.06
C LYS A 72 -5.58 -14.05 -6.02
N THR A 73 -6.43 -14.50 -5.09
CA THR A 73 -7.09 -13.66 -4.08
C THR A 73 -6.49 -13.73 -2.69
N ASP A 74 -5.24 -14.18 -2.51
CA ASP A 74 -4.57 -14.05 -1.21
C ASP A 74 -4.15 -12.60 -0.89
N TYR A 75 -5.00 -11.65 -1.28
CA TYR A 75 -4.99 -10.26 -0.85
C TYR A 75 -4.98 -10.15 0.66
N GLN A 76 -5.56 -11.11 1.39
CA GLN A 76 -5.51 -11.11 2.85
C GLN A 76 -4.08 -11.27 3.37
N LEU A 77 -3.32 -12.24 2.85
CA LEU A 77 -1.90 -12.40 3.18
C LEU A 77 -1.07 -11.20 2.72
N LEU A 78 -1.29 -10.73 1.48
CA LEU A 78 -0.57 -9.57 0.95
C LEU A 78 -0.83 -8.31 1.79
N ILE A 79 -2.08 -8.04 2.16
CA ILE A 79 -2.45 -6.91 3.03
C ILE A 79 -1.76 -7.06 4.39
N TYR A 80 -1.76 -8.27 4.96
CA TYR A 80 -1.10 -8.51 6.24
C TYR A 80 0.41 -8.24 6.19
N GLU A 81 1.10 -8.73 5.16
CA GLU A 81 2.53 -8.47 4.95
C GLU A 81 2.83 -6.98 4.77
N GLN A 82 2.02 -6.26 3.98
CA GLN A 82 2.18 -4.83 3.79
C GLN A 82 1.96 -4.05 5.10
N LEU A 83 0.95 -4.40 5.89
CA LEU A 83 0.70 -3.81 7.20
C LEU A 83 1.87 -4.04 8.15
N GLN A 84 2.42 -5.26 8.19
CA GLN A 84 3.59 -5.58 9.01
C GLN A 84 4.81 -4.73 8.64
N SER A 85 5.05 -4.55 7.33
CA SER A 85 6.12 -3.67 6.85
C SER A 85 5.90 -2.21 7.28
N ILE A 86 4.67 -1.71 7.23
CA ILE A 86 4.33 -0.35 7.69
C ILE A 86 4.61 -0.19 9.18
N TYR A 87 4.19 -1.14 10.02
CA TYR A 87 4.46 -1.11 11.46
C TYR A 87 5.96 -1.06 11.77
N GLU A 88 6.77 -1.87 11.09
CA GLU A 88 8.22 -1.89 11.25
C GLU A 88 8.88 -0.56 10.85
N LEU A 89 8.41 0.07 9.76
CA LEU A 89 8.90 1.39 9.34
C LEU A 89 8.53 2.49 10.34
N LEU A 90 7.32 2.45 10.88
CA LEU A 90 6.87 3.40 11.91
C LEU A 90 7.68 3.25 13.20
N ARG A 91 7.92 2.01 13.65
CA ARG A 91 8.74 1.73 14.84
C ARG A 91 10.16 2.28 14.70
N LYS A 92 10.82 2.02 13.56
CA LYS A 92 12.17 2.55 13.29
C LYS A 92 12.20 4.08 13.31
N ARG A 93 11.15 4.74 12.80
CA ARG A 93 11.04 6.20 12.81
C ARG A 93 10.87 6.77 14.22
N GLU A 94 10.10 6.09 15.08
CA GLU A 94 9.96 6.46 16.49
C GLU A 94 11.26 6.26 17.26
N GLU A 95 12.01 5.18 17.02
CA GLU A 95 13.32 4.98 17.64
C GLU A 95 14.31 6.09 17.26
N ILE A 96 14.30 6.54 15.99
CA ILE A 96 15.11 7.66 15.52
C ILE A 96 14.65 8.98 16.16
N SER A 97 13.34 9.23 16.27
CA SER A 97 12.82 10.46 16.87
C SER A 97 13.09 10.53 18.38
N VAL A 98 13.00 9.41 19.10
CA VAL A 98 13.32 9.31 20.53
C VAL A 98 14.82 9.50 20.79
N GLN A 99 15.69 9.02 19.90
CA GLN A 99 17.13 9.28 19.99
C GLN A 99 17.48 10.76 19.72
N ILE A 100 16.75 11.45 18.85
CA ILE A 100 16.94 12.88 18.59
C ILE A 100 16.39 13.73 19.74
N ILE A 101 15.22 13.40 20.27
CA ILE A 101 14.58 14.13 21.38
C ILE A 101 15.36 13.95 22.69
N SER A 102 15.96 12.78 22.92
CA SER A 102 16.75 12.53 24.13
C SER A 102 18.11 13.25 24.15
N LYS A 103 18.57 13.84 23.04
CA LYS A 103 19.89 14.51 22.97
C LYS A 103 19.92 15.99 23.36
N SER A 104 18.83 16.76 23.29
CA SER A 104 18.85 18.15 23.82
C SER A 104 17.47 18.82 23.82
N THR A 105 16.77 18.79 24.96
CA THR A 105 15.63 19.68 25.22
C THR A 105 16.06 20.98 25.94
N GLU A 106 17.29 21.05 26.43
CA GLU A 106 17.81 22.26 27.08
C GLU A 106 18.22 23.32 26.06
N LYS A 107 17.46 24.43 26.00
CA LYS A 107 17.82 25.61 25.21
C LYS A 107 18.48 26.68 26.08
N LYS A 108 19.69 27.08 25.72
CA LYS A 108 20.36 28.25 26.33
C LYS A 108 20.12 29.51 25.49
N LYS A 109 19.75 30.61 26.14
CA LYS A 109 19.55 31.91 25.48
C LYS A 109 20.88 32.65 25.32
N ARG A 110 21.13 33.19 24.13
CA ARG A 110 22.28 34.05 23.79
C ARG A 110 21.78 35.19 22.90
N THR A 111 22.34 36.39 23.09
CA THR A 111 22.07 37.57 22.26
C THR A 111 23.22 37.76 21.28
N PHE A 112 22.89 38.03 20.01
CA PHE A 112 23.86 38.28 18.94
C PHE A 112 23.52 39.59 18.23
N SER A 113 24.55 40.27 17.73
CA SER A 113 24.39 41.41 16.83
C SER A 113 24.36 40.89 15.39
N ILE A 114 23.32 41.25 14.63
CA ILE A 114 23.19 40.90 13.21
C ILE A 114 22.88 42.14 12.39
N ASN A 115 23.23 42.10 11.10
CA ASN A 115 22.98 43.20 10.18
C ASN A 115 21.46 43.46 10.03
N ILE A 116 21.09 44.74 9.92
CA ILE A 116 19.69 45.18 9.88
C ILE A 116 18.91 44.60 8.68
N GLU A 117 19.56 44.45 7.53
CA GLU A 117 18.94 43.89 6.33
C GLU A 117 18.69 42.39 6.49
N VAL A 118 19.59 41.69 7.17
CA VAL A 118 19.45 40.26 7.47
C VAL A 118 18.30 40.03 8.44
N LEU A 119 18.17 40.88 9.47
CA LEU A 119 17.04 40.84 10.40
C LEU A 119 15.71 41.10 9.67
N ALA A 120 15.65 42.11 8.79
CA ALA A 120 14.45 42.40 8.01
C ALA A 120 14.03 41.21 7.13
N ARG A 121 14.98 40.54 6.49
CA ARG A 121 14.69 39.31 5.72
C ARG A 121 14.19 38.16 6.60
N LEU A 122 14.78 37.99 7.78
CA LEU A 122 14.36 36.97 8.74
C LEU A 122 12.90 37.19 9.19
N ASP A 123 12.52 38.45 9.40
CA ASP A 123 11.17 38.83 9.82
C ASP A 123 10.12 38.49 8.76
N VAL A 124 10.38 38.83 7.50
CA VAL A 124 9.51 38.48 6.37
C VAL A 124 9.35 36.96 6.23
N ILE A 125 10.43 36.19 6.41
CA ILE A 125 10.38 34.71 6.34
C ILE A 125 9.59 34.13 7.52
N SER A 126 9.76 34.70 8.71
CA SER A 126 9.04 34.27 9.92
C SER A 126 7.54 34.47 9.76
N GLU A 127 7.11 35.64 9.25
CA GLU A 127 5.71 35.97 9.00
C GLU A 127 5.11 35.12 7.88
N SER A 128 5.79 35.03 6.74
CA SER A 128 5.26 34.31 5.57
C SER A 128 5.11 32.80 5.79
N LYS A 129 5.98 32.20 6.62
CA LYS A 129 5.95 30.75 6.90
C LYS A 129 5.27 30.40 8.21
N GLY A 130 4.93 31.37 9.06
CA GLY A 130 4.40 31.13 10.40
C GLY A 130 5.37 30.40 11.33
N ILE A 131 6.68 30.55 11.11
CA ILE A 131 7.75 29.88 11.88
C ILE A 131 8.43 30.89 12.79
N GLN A 132 8.75 30.52 14.03
CA GLN A 132 9.47 31.40 14.97
C GLN A 132 10.90 31.71 14.49
N LYS A 133 11.32 32.98 14.62
CA LYS A 133 12.69 33.45 14.28
C LYS A 133 13.78 32.62 14.93
N SER A 134 13.61 32.22 16.19
CA SER A 134 14.53 31.36 16.94
C SER A 134 14.75 30.00 16.27
N LYS A 135 13.68 29.38 15.75
CA LYS A 135 13.75 28.10 15.06
C LYS A 135 14.46 28.23 13.72
N ILE A 136 14.20 29.31 12.98
CA ILE A 136 14.88 29.58 11.71
C ILE A 136 16.40 29.74 11.93
N VAL A 137 16.80 30.49 12.96
CA VAL A 137 18.22 30.68 13.31
C VAL A 137 18.85 29.37 13.77
N GLU A 138 18.14 28.55 14.54
CA GLU A 138 18.60 27.24 15.00
C GLU A 138 18.87 26.29 13.83
N GLU A 139 17.96 26.19 12.85
CA GLU A 139 18.15 25.39 11.64
C GLU A 139 19.29 25.91 10.77
N ALA A 140 19.36 27.23 10.55
CA ALA A 140 20.43 27.83 9.75
C ALA A 140 21.81 27.61 10.39
N LEU A 141 21.89 27.71 11.72
CA LEU A 141 23.13 27.46 12.45
C LEU A 141 23.51 25.97 12.42
N HIS A 142 22.54 25.07 12.54
CA HIS A 142 22.77 23.63 12.40
C HIS A 142 23.32 23.29 11.01
N GLU A 143 22.67 23.78 9.95
CA GLU A 143 23.12 23.60 8.57
C GLU A 143 24.53 24.18 8.36
N PHE A 144 24.80 25.37 8.90
CA PHE A 144 26.12 25.99 8.83
C PHE A 144 27.17 25.12 9.52
N LEU A 145 26.97 24.73 10.77
CA LEU A 145 27.93 23.92 11.54
C LEU A 145 28.18 22.55 10.90
N GLN A 146 27.15 21.90 10.37
CA GLN A 146 27.28 20.61 9.69
C GLN A 146 28.22 20.68 8.47
N ARG A 147 28.27 21.82 7.76
CA ARG A 147 29.20 22.03 6.64
C ARG A 147 30.66 22.08 7.09
N TYR A 148 30.94 22.42 8.34
CA TYR A 148 32.30 22.49 8.90
C TYR A 148 32.70 21.24 9.69
N ASP A 149 31.73 20.47 10.20
CA ASP A 149 32.01 19.21 10.91
C ASP A 149 32.65 18.15 9.99
N VAL A 150 32.42 18.23 8.67
CA VAL A 150 33.02 17.32 7.67
C VAL A 150 34.47 17.72 7.30
N ASN A 151 34.93 18.92 7.69
CA ASN A 151 36.24 19.45 7.28
C ASN A 151 37.29 19.50 8.40
N HIS A 152 37.11 18.79 9.52
CA HIS A 152 38.08 18.74 10.61
C HIS A 152 39.10 17.59 10.51
N GLU A 153 39.51 17.22 9.30
CA GLU A 153 40.82 16.58 9.05
C GLU A 153 41.61 17.44 8.06
N THR A 154 42.18 18.56 8.53
CA THR A 154 43.46 19.10 8.04
C THR A 154 43.82 20.38 8.79
N TYR A 155 44.50 20.22 9.93
CA TYR A 155 45.61 21.11 10.26
C TYR A 155 46.86 20.24 10.28
N PRO A 156 47.83 20.41 9.38
CA PRO A 156 49.20 20.01 9.68
C PRO A 156 49.77 21.07 10.62
N GLU A 157 50.42 20.60 11.68
CA GLU A 157 51.26 21.39 12.56
C GLU A 157 52.24 22.27 11.77
N LYS A 158 52.37 23.54 12.16
CA LYS A 158 53.64 24.29 12.18
C LYS A 158 53.63 25.31 13.30
#